data_AF-A0A924JS90-F1
#
_entry.id   AF-A0A924JS90-F1
#
_cell.length_a   1.000
_cell.length_b   1.000
_cell.length_c   1.000
_cell.angle_alpha   90.00
_cell.angle_beta   90.00
_cell.angle_gamma   90.00
#
_symmetry.space_group_name_H-M   'P 1'
#
loop_
_entity.id
_entity.type
_entity.pdbx_description
1 polymer ?
#
loop_
_entity_poly.entity_id
_entity_poly.type
_entity_poly.pdbx_seq_one_letter_code
_entity_poly.pdbx_strand_id
1 'polypeptide(L)'
;MQTQAVRPRPLAPAERALSLIGGDLTEKSLRLHLEGVPGVDAVGLEQRAAALGTRSIKTTSKAWALDRIIELIDLTTLEGADTPGKVRSLVAKAVNPDPSDPTVPRVAAVCVYGDMVPYAVEALGSNWSAGRDDGINVAAVATAFPSGRASLPVKLADTADAVASGADEIDMVIDRGAFLSGNYGLVFDQIVAVKEACRRANGTHAHLKVILETGELNTYDNVRRASWLAILAGGDFIKTSTGKVSPAATLPVTLLMLEVVRDWYRLTGGTSGGQKIGVKPAGGIRTSKDAIKYLVTVAETVGEQWLSPQLFRFGASSLLNDVLLQRQKLTTGRYSGPDYVTMD
;
A
#
# COMPACT_ATOMS: atom_id res chain seq x y z
N MET A 1 3.21 42.27 -29.95
CA MET A 1 2.30 41.20 -29.47
C MET A 1 2.61 40.95 -27.99
N GLN A 2 1.73 41.38 -27.10
CA GLN A 2 1.83 41.01 -25.69
C GLN A 2 1.57 39.51 -25.59
N THR A 3 2.57 38.75 -25.14
CA THR A 3 2.39 37.37 -24.71
C THR A 3 1.40 37.39 -23.55
N GLN A 4 0.14 37.02 -23.80
CA GLN A 4 -0.81 36.74 -22.72
C GLN A 4 -0.16 35.65 -21.86
N ALA A 5 0.23 36.01 -20.64
CA ALA A 5 0.68 35.04 -19.66
C ALA A 5 -0.47 34.04 -19.47
N VAL A 6 -0.26 32.81 -19.93
CA VAL A 6 -1.22 31.71 -19.72
C VAL A 6 -1.44 31.61 -18.22
N ARG A 7 -2.66 31.91 -17.76
CA ARG A 7 -2.99 31.79 -16.34
C ARG A 7 -2.74 30.33 -15.93
N PRO A 8 -2.00 30.09 -14.83
CA PRO A 8 -1.69 28.72 -14.42
C PRO A 8 -2.99 27.95 -14.17
N ARG A 9 -3.09 26.72 -14.68
CA ARG A 9 -4.25 25.84 -14.48
C ARG A 9 -4.41 25.57 -12.97
N PRO A 10 -5.57 25.87 -12.36
CA PRO A 10 -5.85 25.49 -10.98
C PRO A 10 -5.98 23.98 -10.87
N LEU A 11 -5.55 23.42 -9.74
CA LEU A 11 -5.72 22.00 -9.41
C LEU A 11 -6.94 21.80 -8.50
N ALA A 12 -7.39 20.55 -8.40
CA ALA A 12 -8.44 20.19 -7.47
C ALA A 12 -8.06 20.54 -6.02
N PRO A 13 -8.99 21.02 -5.18
CA PRO A 13 -8.67 21.30 -3.78
C PRO A 13 -8.38 19.99 -3.04
N ALA A 14 -7.28 19.95 -2.28
CA ALA A 14 -7.01 18.90 -1.31
C ALA A 14 -6.50 19.54 -0.03
N GLU A 15 -7.08 19.19 1.11
CA GLU A 15 -6.80 19.82 2.41
C GLU A 15 -5.30 19.83 2.75
N ARG A 16 -4.64 18.68 2.59
CA ARG A 16 -3.20 18.50 2.83
C ARG A 16 -2.34 19.41 1.94
N ALA A 17 -2.69 19.51 0.66
CA ALA A 17 -1.99 20.37 -0.29
C ALA A 17 -2.23 21.86 0.00
N LEU A 18 -3.47 22.26 0.28
CA LEU A 18 -3.81 23.64 0.62
C LEU A 18 -3.12 24.10 1.91
N SER A 19 -3.06 23.23 2.92
CA SER A 19 -2.36 23.49 4.17
C SER A 19 -0.86 23.72 3.98
N LEU A 20 -0.21 22.97 3.08
CA LEU A 20 1.24 23.00 2.95
C LEU A 20 1.75 23.94 1.85
N ILE A 21 1.05 24.00 0.71
CA ILE A 21 1.44 24.77 -0.47
C ILE A 21 0.78 26.15 -0.48
N GLY A 22 -0.40 26.30 0.14
CA GLY A 22 -1.14 27.56 0.22
C GLY A 22 -2.26 27.71 -0.83
N GLY A 23 -2.80 28.94 -0.92
CA GLY A 23 -4.07 29.23 -1.63
C GLY A 23 -4.04 29.17 -3.16
N ASP A 24 -2.88 29.30 -3.81
CA ASP A 24 -2.75 29.21 -5.27
C ASP A 24 -2.27 27.81 -5.69
N LEU A 25 -3.07 26.78 -5.42
CA LEU A 25 -2.74 25.41 -5.82
C LEU A 25 -2.90 25.23 -7.35
N THR A 26 -1.76 25.16 -8.04
CA THR A 26 -1.65 25.11 -9.50
C THR A 26 -0.57 24.10 -9.89
N GLU A 27 -0.51 23.72 -11.16
CA GLU A 27 0.59 22.90 -11.70
C GLU A 27 1.97 23.47 -11.32
N LYS A 28 2.11 24.80 -11.40
CA LYS A 28 3.37 25.49 -11.12
C LYS A 28 3.75 25.41 -9.63
N SER A 29 2.82 25.70 -8.72
CA SER A 29 3.11 25.66 -7.27
C SER A 29 3.33 24.23 -6.78
N LEU A 30 2.56 23.25 -7.29
CA LEU A 30 2.78 21.83 -7.01
C LEU A 30 4.16 21.38 -7.50
N ARG A 31 4.52 21.71 -8.74
CA ARG A 31 5.83 21.37 -9.31
C ARG A 31 6.97 21.99 -8.50
N LEU A 32 6.90 23.28 -8.19
CA LEU A 32 7.91 23.97 -7.38
C LEU A 32 8.09 23.30 -6.01
N HIS A 33 6.99 22.87 -5.39
CA HIS A 33 7.05 22.13 -4.14
C HIS A 33 7.75 20.77 -4.31
N LEU A 34 7.33 19.96 -5.29
CA LEU A 34 7.89 18.62 -5.53
C LEU A 34 9.36 18.65 -5.97
N GLU A 35 9.74 19.61 -6.81
CA GLU A 35 11.13 19.82 -7.23
C GLU A 35 12.00 20.39 -6.08
N GLY A 36 11.38 21.11 -5.13
CA GLY A 36 12.03 21.63 -3.92
C GLY A 36 12.22 20.60 -2.81
N VAL A 37 11.61 19.41 -2.89
CA VAL A 37 11.88 18.31 -1.96
C VAL A 37 13.35 17.89 -2.11
N PRO A 38 14.11 17.70 -1.00
CA PRO A 38 15.51 17.31 -1.08
C PRO A 38 15.73 16.05 -1.91
N GLY A 39 16.79 16.04 -2.70
CA GLY A 39 17.21 14.86 -3.46
C GLY A 39 17.57 13.67 -2.56
N VAL A 40 17.62 12.49 -3.17
CA VAL A 40 17.97 11.24 -2.48
C VAL A 40 19.44 10.92 -2.71
N ASP A 41 20.21 10.78 -1.61
CA ASP A 41 21.51 10.11 -1.66
C ASP A 41 21.30 8.61 -1.87
N ALA A 42 21.40 8.17 -3.13
CA ALA A 42 21.17 6.79 -3.52
C ALA A 42 22.14 5.82 -2.82
N VAL A 43 23.41 6.21 -2.67
CA VAL A 43 24.43 5.35 -2.04
C VAL A 43 24.13 5.19 -0.55
N GLY A 44 23.86 6.30 0.14
CA GLY A 44 23.49 6.28 1.56
C GLY A 44 22.20 5.51 1.82
N LEU A 45 21.19 5.65 0.96
CA LEU A 45 19.93 4.91 1.05
C LEU A 45 20.15 3.41 0.93
N GLU A 46 20.90 2.96 -0.07
CA GLU A 46 21.18 1.54 -0.30
C GLU A 46 22.02 0.94 0.82
N GLN A 47 23.06 1.65 1.28
CA GLN A 47 23.88 1.23 2.41
C GLN A 47 23.04 1.09 3.69
N ARG A 48 22.15 2.05 3.97
CA ARG A 48 21.26 2.00 5.13
C ARG A 48 20.30 0.82 5.03
N ALA A 49 19.66 0.60 3.88
CA ALA A 49 18.78 -0.54 3.67
C ALA A 49 19.52 -1.88 3.85
N ALA A 50 20.72 -2.00 3.29
CA ALA A 50 21.56 -3.19 3.44
C ALA A 50 21.93 -3.44 4.91
N ALA A 51 22.35 -2.40 5.64
CA ALA A 51 22.70 -2.52 7.05
C ALA A 51 21.51 -2.96 7.90
N LEU A 52 20.32 -2.39 7.69
CA LEU A 52 19.09 -2.82 8.37
C LEU A 52 18.74 -4.29 8.06
N GLY A 53 18.96 -4.72 6.81
CA GLY A 53 18.73 -6.10 6.37
C GLY A 53 19.63 -7.17 7.01
N THR A 54 20.71 -6.78 7.71
CA THR A 54 21.64 -7.69 8.40
C THR A 54 21.32 -7.93 9.87
N ARG A 55 20.35 -7.19 10.45
CA ARG A 55 20.03 -7.30 11.87
C ARG A 55 19.52 -8.71 12.20
N SER A 56 20.20 -9.36 13.14
CA SER A 56 19.81 -10.69 13.61
C SER A 56 18.67 -10.58 14.62
N ILE A 57 17.67 -11.45 14.46
CA ILE A 57 16.53 -11.54 15.37
C ILE A 57 16.65 -12.81 16.20
N LYS A 58 16.62 -12.67 17.53
CA LYS A 58 16.63 -13.80 18.47
C LYS A 58 15.36 -14.64 18.33
N THR A 59 15.40 -15.90 18.75
CA THR A 59 14.30 -16.86 18.54
C THR A 59 12.94 -16.37 19.04
N THR A 60 12.84 -15.78 20.23
CA THR A 60 11.58 -15.25 20.77
C THR A 60 11.05 -14.09 19.93
N SER A 61 11.92 -13.16 19.57
CA SER A 61 11.59 -12.05 18.65
C SER A 61 11.21 -12.55 17.25
N LYS A 62 11.71 -13.71 16.83
CA LYS A 62 11.33 -14.33 15.55
C LYS A 62 9.89 -14.83 15.59
N ALA A 63 9.46 -15.47 16.67
CA ALA A 63 8.07 -15.94 16.81
C ALA A 63 7.09 -14.76 16.72
N TRP A 64 7.33 -13.71 17.50
CA TRP A 64 6.56 -12.46 17.42
C TRP A 64 6.56 -11.86 16.00
N ALA A 65 7.71 -11.84 15.34
CA ALA A 65 7.82 -11.29 13.99
C ALA A 65 7.01 -12.08 12.96
N LEU A 66 6.94 -13.41 13.08
CA LEU A 66 6.13 -14.23 12.16
C LEU A 66 4.65 -13.93 12.34
N ASP A 67 4.15 -13.90 13.58
CA ASP A 67 2.75 -13.55 13.87
C ASP A 67 2.43 -12.13 13.38
N ARG A 68 3.32 -11.17 13.65
CA ARG A 68 3.19 -9.79 13.18
C ARG A 68 3.22 -9.69 11.65
N ILE A 69 3.99 -10.51 10.94
CA ILE A 69 3.95 -10.53 9.48
C ILE A 69 2.57 -10.96 9.00
N ILE A 70 1.99 -12.03 9.57
CA ILE A 70 0.65 -12.52 9.20
C ILE A 70 -0.39 -11.41 9.40
N GLU A 71 -0.38 -10.77 10.57
CA GLU A 71 -1.29 -9.65 10.90
C GLU A 71 -1.19 -8.47 9.93
N LEU A 72 -0.07 -8.31 9.21
CA LEU A 72 0.17 -7.19 8.28
C LEU A 72 -0.01 -7.59 6.81
N ILE A 73 -0.41 -8.83 6.50
CA ILE A 73 -0.59 -9.28 5.11
C ILE A 73 -1.91 -8.78 4.52
N ASP A 74 -1.84 -8.25 3.31
CA ASP A 74 -2.94 -8.19 2.36
C ASP A 74 -2.83 -9.43 1.47
N LEU A 75 -3.59 -10.47 1.79
CA LEU A 75 -3.55 -11.75 1.09
C LEU A 75 -4.21 -11.58 -0.27
N THR A 76 -3.42 -11.69 -1.34
CA THR A 76 -3.79 -11.15 -2.65
C THR A 76 -3.97 -12.24 -3.69
N THR A 77 -5.05 -12.18 -4.48
CA THR A 77 -5.19 -12.88 -5.75
C THR A 77 -5.69 -11.90 -6.80
N LEU A 78 -4.96 -11.80 -7.92
CA LEU A 78 -5.18 -10.81 -8.98
C LEU A 78 -4.85 -11.40 -10.35
N GLU A 79 -5.34 -12.60 -10.61
CA GLU A 79 -5.15 -13.29 -11.87
C GLU A 79 -6.39 -13.18 -12.74
N GLY A 80 -6.21 -13.06 -14.06
CA GLY A 80 -7.35 -12.99 -14.99
C GLY A 80 -8.21 -14.27 -15.03
N ALA A 81 -7.72 -15.35 -14.40
CA ALA A 81 -8.43 -16.61 -14.23
C ALA A 81 -9.11 -16.75 -12.86
N ASP A 82 -9.12 -15.69 -12.03
CA ASP A 82 -9.76 -15.72 -10.73
C ASP A 82 -11.26 -16.01 -10.87
N THR A 83 -11.75 -16.87 -9.98
CA THR A 83 -13.16 -17.27 -9.93
C THR A 83 -13.73 -16.97 -8.55
N PRO A 84 -15.06 -16.89 -8.39
CA PRO A 84 -15.69 -16.79 -7.07
C PRO A 84 -15.25 -17.90 -6.12
N GLY A 85 -14.97 -19.12 -6.64
CA GLY A 85 -14.44 -20.23 -5.87
C GLY A 85 -13.03 -19.97 -5.34
N LYS A 86 -12.13 -19.45 -6.20
CA LYS A 86 -10.77 -19.08 -5.81
C LYS A 86 -10.77 -18.00 -4.71
N VAL A 87 -11.62 -16.98 -4.87
CA VAL A 87 -11.79 -15.90 -3.88
C VAL A 87 -12.31 -16.44 -2.55
N ARG A 88 -13.29 -17.34 -2.55
CA ARG A 88 -13.76 -18.02 -1.33
C ARG A 88 -12.65 -18.81 -0.64
N SER A 89 -11.80 -19.52 -1.38
CA SER A 89 -10.65 -20.24 -0.83
C SER A 89 -9.60 -19.29 -0.23
N LEU A 90 -9.32 -18.18 -0.91
CA LEU A 90 -8.44 -17.12 -0.40
C LEU A 90 -8.96 -16.56 0.93
N VAL A 91 -10.25 -16.27 1.01
CA VAL A 91 -10.90 -15.77 2.24
C VAL A 91 -10.88 -16.81 3.36
N ALA A 92 -11.17 -18.08 3.07
CA ALA A 92 -11.10 -19.14 4.06
C ALA A 92 -9.69 -19.22 4.70
N LYS A 93 -8.64 -19.07 3.87
CA LYS A 93 -7.26 -18.99 4.34
C LYS A 93 -6.95 -17.69 5.08
N ALA A 94 -7.50 -16.55 4.68
CA ALA A 94 -7.33 -15.28 5.38
C ALA A 94 -7.90 -15.33 6.82
N VAL A 95 -9.04 -16.00 6.99
CA VAL A 95 -9.74 -16.17 8.28
C VAL A 95 -9.08 -17.25 9.15
N ASN A 96 -8.59 -18.33 8.53
CA ASN A 96 -7.95 -19.44 9.23
C ASN A 96 -6.67 -19.86 8.50
N PRO A 97 -5.55 -19.13 8.67
CA PRO A 97 -4.34 -19.36 7.89
C PRO A 97 -3.72 -20.75 8.08
N ASP A 98 -3.77 -21.29 9.30
CA ASP A 98 -3.35 -22.66 9.61
C ASP A 98 -4.46 -23.39 10.36
N PRO A 99 -5.25 -24.24 9.68
CA PRO A 99 -6.33 -24.99 10.31
C PRO A 99 -5.89 -25.95 11.42
N SER A 100 -4.60 -26.28 11.50
CA SER A 100 -4.06 -27.15 12.54
C SER A 100 -3.67 -26.40 13.82
N ASP A 101 -3.61 -25.07 13.76
CA ASP A 101 -3.22 -24.23 14.90
C ASP A 101 -4.11 -22.97 15.00
N PRO A 102 -5.13 -22.98 15.88
CA PRO A 102 -6.04 -21.84 16.03
C PRO A 102 -5.39 -20.61 16.68
N THR A 103 -4.13 -20.70 17.13
CA THR A 103 -3.38 -19.55 17.68
C THR A 103 -2.76 -18.68 16.60
N VAL A 104 -2.78 -19.11 15.33
CA VAL A 104 -2.28 -18.29 14.22
C VAL A 104 -3.19 -17.07 14.03
N PRO A 105 -2.63 -15.85 14.02
CA PRO A 105 -3.44 -14.66 13.82
C PRO A 105 -4.02 -14.60 12.40
N ARG A 106 -5.07 -13.81 12.21
CA ARG A 106 -5.67 -13.55 10.90
C ARG A 106 -4.85 -12.51 10.13
N VAL A 107 -5.00 -12.51 8.81
CA VAL A 107 -4.42 -11.46 7.96
C VAL A 107 -5.19 -10.14 8.08
N ALA A 108 -4.58 -9.01 7.70
CA ALA A 108 -5.23 -7.71 7.77
C ALA A 108 -6.34 -7.53 6.73
N ALA A 109 -6.11 -8.04 5.52
CA ALA A 109 -7.02 -7.88 4.40
C ALA A 109 -6.89 -9.02 3.39
N VAL A 110 -7.92 -9.17 2.56
CA VAL A 110 -7.80 -9.81 1.26
C VAL A 110 -7.78 -8.75 0.16
N CYS A 111 -7.05 -8.98 -0.93
CA CYS A 111 -6.98 -8.07 -2.07
C CYS A 111 -7.38 -8.79 -3.36
N VAL A 112 -8.41 -8.29 -4.03
CA VAL A 112 -9.04 -8.91 -5.21
C VAL A 112 -9.33 -7.88 -6.32
N TYR A 113 -9.83 -8.32 -7.48
CA TYR A 113 -10.44 -7.41 -8.46
C TYR A 113 -11.80 -6.88 -7.99
N GLY A 114 -12.21 -5.71 -8.50
CA GLY A 114 -13.44 -5.03 -8.09
C GLY A 114 -14.72 -5.88 -8.23
N ASP A 115 -14.83 -6.65 -9.32
CA ASP A 115 -15.95 -7.57 -9.58
C ASP A 115 -15.98 -8.77 -8.63
N MET A 116 -14.87 -9.08 -7.98
CA MET A 116 -14.74 -10.15 -7.01
C MET A 116 -15.06 -9.73 -5.57
N VAL A 117 -15.21 -8.43 -5.30
CA VAL A 117 -15.50 -7.88 -3.97
C VAL A 117 -16.76 -8.49 -3.33
N PRO A 118 -17.90 -8.65 -4.03
CA PRO A 118 -19.10 -9.21 -3.40
C PRO A 118 -18.87 -10.64 -2.87
N TYR A 119 -18.10 -11.46 -3.59
CA TYR A 119 -17.79 -12.83 -3.18
C TYR A 119 -16.83 -12.86 -1.98
N ALA A 120 -15.89 -11.92 -1.90
CA ALA A 120 -15.01 -11.79 -0.75
C ALA A 120 -15.78 -11.36 0.51
N VAL A 121 -16.67 -10.38 0.38
CA VAL A 121 -17.55 -9.90 1.46
C VAL A 121 -18.47 -11.01 1.96
N GLU A 122 -19.15 -11.71 1.05
CA GLU A 122 -20.02 -12.84 1.38
C GLU A 122 -19.26 -13.94 2.13
N ALA A 123 -18.07 -14.30 1.63
CA ALA A 123 -17.26 -15.36 2.22
C ALA A 123 -16.69 -14.99 3.61
N LEU A 124 -16.39 -13.71 3.84
CA LEU A 124 -15.91 -13.25 5.14
C LEU A 124 -17.02 -13.29 6.20
N GLY A 125 -18.27 -13.02 5.81
CA GLY A 125 -19.42 -13.03 6.71
C GLY A 125 -19.17 -12.12 7.92
N SER A 126 -19.27 -12.69 9.14
CA SER A 126 -19.04 -11.94 10.38
C SER A 126 -17.59 -11.51 10.60
N ASN A 127 -16.62 -12.03 9.83
CA ASN A 127 -15.21 -11.63 9.89
C ASN A 127 -14.91 -10.38 9.05
N TRP A 128 -15.83 -9.94 8.20
CA TRP A 128 -15.62 -8.74 7.38
C TRP A 128 -15.49 -7.50 8.27
N SER A 129 -14.46 -6.68 8.06
CA SER A 129 -14.23 -5.47 8.84
C SER A 129 -15.45 -4.56 8.80
N ALA A 130 -15.87 -4.14 7.60
CA ALA A 130 -16.90 -3.13 7.42
C ALA A 130 -16.67 -1.87 8.29
N GLY A 131 -15.40 -1.51 8.52
CA GLY A 131 -14.99 -0.40 9.38
C GLY A 131 -14.72 -0.76 10.84
N ARG A 132 -14.75 -2.05 11.22
CA ARG A 132 -14.34 -2.53 12.55
C ARG A 132 -12.85 -2.86 12.59
N ASP A 133 -12.20 -2.53 13.71
CA ASP A 133 -10.77 -2.73 13.91
C ASP A 133 -10.36 -4.20 14.06
N ASP A 134 -11.31 -5.08 14.40
CA ASP A 134 -11.09 -6.51 14.66
C ASP A 134 -11.52 -7.43 13.51
N GLY A 135 -11.87 -6.87 12.34
CA GLY A 135 -12.21 -7.65 11.15
C GLY A 135 -11.15 -7.62 10.06
N ILE A 136 -11.35 -8.43 9.02
CA ILE A 136 -10.50 -8.48 7.83
C ILE A 136 -11.08 -7.53 6.78
N ASN A 137 -10.26 -6.63 6.25
CA ASN A 137 -10.67 -5.69 5.21
C ASN A 137 -10.77 -6.38 3.84
N VAL A 138 -11.68 -5.90 2.99
CA VAL A 138 -11.67 -6.23 1.56
C VAL A 138 -11.04 -5.08 0.79
N ALA A 139 -9.84 -5.30 0.27
CA ALA A 139 -9.19 -4.39 -0.66
C ALA A 139 -9.52 -4.78 -2.11
N ALA A 140 -9.75 -3.78 -2.96
CA ALA A 140 -9.90 -3.96 -4.39
C ALA A 140 -8.84 -3.16 -5.15
N VAL A 141 -8.24 -3.76 -6.18
CA VAL A 141 -7.53 -2.95 -7.18
C VAL A 141 -8.54 -2.27 -8.10
N ALA A 142 -8.26 -1.02 -8.44
CA ALA A 142 -9.13 -0.22 -9.32
C ALA A 142 -8.28 0.66 -10.25
N THR A 143 -8.94 1.56 -10.98
CA THR A 143 -8.36 2.56 -11.87
C THR A 143 -7.63 1.98 -13.08
N ALA A 144 -8.22 0.93 -13.69
CA ALA A 144 -7.62 0.19 -14.81
C ALA A 144 -6.27 -0.47 -14.46
N PHE A 145 -6.24 -1.13 -13.31
CA PHE A 145 -5.14 -1.99 -12.89
C PHE A 145 -4.83 -3.07 -13.96
N PRO A 146 -3.54 -3.43 -14.19
CA PRO A 146 -2.33 -2.90 -13.54
C PRO A 146 -1.73 -1.67 -14.24
N SER A 147 -2.30 -1.25 -15.37
CA SER A 147 -1.70 -0.20 -16.20
C SER A 147 -1.86 1.20 -15.61
N GLY A 148 -2.98 1.48 -14.93
CA GLY A 148 -3.37 2.84 -14.57
C GLY A 148 -3.78 3.70 -15.77
N ARG A 149 -3.99 3.10 -16.96
CA ARG A 149 -4.18 3.77 -18.25
C ARG A 149 -5.62 3.62 -18.74
N ALA A 150 -6.49 4.51 -18.28
CA ALA A 150 -7.84 4.70 -18.80
C ALA A 150 -8.25 6.17 -18.62
N SER A 151 -9.35 6.57 -19.25
CA SER A 151 -9.93 7.90 -19.02
C SER A 151 -10.36 8.05 -17.55
N LEU A 152 -10.34 9.27 -17.02
CA LEU A 152 -10.77 9.53 -15.65
C LEU A 152 -12.19 8.99 -15.36
N PRO A 153 -13.20 9.18 -16.24
CA PRO A 153 -14.53 8.60 -16.01
C PRO A 153 -14.53 7.09 -15.78
N VAL A 154 -13.72 6.34 -16.54
CA VAL A 154 -13.59 4.88 -16.36
C VAL A 154 -12.95 4.56 -15.02
N LYS A 155 -11.89 5.28 -14.63
CA LYS A 155 -11.23 5.09 -13.32
C LYS A 155 -12.18 5.35 -12.15
N LEU A 156 -13.03 6.38 -12.26
CA LEU A 156 -13.98 6.74 -11.22
C LEU A 156 -15.13 5.72 -11.14
N ALA A 157 -15.65 5.26 -12.29
CA ALA A 157 -16.67 4.21 -12.31
C ALA A 157 -16.16 2.91 -11.68
N ASP A 158 -14.98 2.43 -12.08
CA ASP A 158 -14.32 1.25 -11.52
C ASP A 158 -14.14 1.35 -9.99
N THR A 159 -13.71 2.53 -9.51
CA THR A 159 -13.59 2.80 -8.06
C THR A 159 -14.94 2.77 -7.35
N ALA A 160 -15.94 3.46 -7.89
CA ALA A 160 -17.27 3.56 -7.30
C ALA A 160 -17.97 2.18 -7.26
N ASP A 161 -17.82 1.38 -8.31
CA ASP A 161 -18.38 0.03 -8.40
C ASP A 161 -17.77 -0.89 -7.32
N ALA A 162 -16.44 -0.83 -7.12
CA ALA A 162 -15.77 -1.59 -6.07
C ALA A 162 -16.20 -1.15 -4.66
N VAL A 163 -16.32 0.16 -4.42
CA VAL A 163 -16.79 0.71 -3.13
C VAL A 163 -18.24 0.31 -2.86
N ALA A 164 -19.12 0.43 -3.87
CA ALA A 164 -20.51 0.03 -3.77
C ALA A 164 -20.68 -1.48 -3.51
N SER A 165 -19.76 -2.28 -4.05
CA SER A 165 -19.69 -3.73 -3.81
C SER A 165 -19.20 -4.12 -2.41
N GLY A 166 -18.69 -3.16 -1.62
CA GLY A 166 -18.27 -3.37 -0.24
C GLY A 166 -16.76 -3.29 0.01
N ALA A 167 -15.96 -2.80 -0.93
CA ALA A 167 -14.52 -2.63 -0.72
C ALA A 167 -14.26 -1.62 0.43
N ASP A 168 -13.51 -2.05 1.44
CA ASP A 168 -13.03 -1.20 2.55
C ASP A 168 -11.81 -0.39 2.16
N GLU A 169 -11.07 -0.85 1.15
CA GLU A 169 -9.84 -0.23 0.69
C GLU A 169 -9.75 -0.30 -0.83
N ILE A 170 -9.25 0.75 -1.47
CA ILE A 170 -9.01 0.84 -2.91
C ILE A 170 -7.51 1.00 -3.17
N ASP A 171 -6.95 0.12 -3.97
CA ASP A 171 -5.57 0.17 -4.44
C ASP A 171 -5.54 0.76 -5.87
N MET A 172 -5.36 2.08 -5.99
CA MET A 172 -5.32 2.79 -7.28
C MET A 172 -3.92 2.81 -7.89
N VAL A 173 -3.81 2.85 -9.22
CA VAL A 173 -2.52 3.01 -9.94
C VAL A 173 -2.42 4.40 -10.54
N ILE A 174 -1.32 5.11 -10.28
CA ILE A 174 -1.09 6.44 -10.86
C ILE A 174 -0.86 6.37 -12.38
N ASP A 175 -1.14 7.46 -13.10
CA ASP A 175 -0.72 7.60 -14.49
C ASP A 175 0.79 7.91 -14.55
N ARG A 176 1.60 6.85 -14.64
CA ARG A 176 3.06 6.93 -14.75
C ARG A 176 3.52 7.77 -15.94
N GLY A 177 2.80 7.70 -17.06
CA GLY A 177 3.14 8.48 -18.26
C GLY A 177 2.97 9.97 -18.04
N ALA A 178 1.89 10.38 -17.37
CA ALA A 178 1.69 11.76 -16.94
C ALA A 178 2.77 12.20 -15.94
N PHE A 179 3.09 11.36 -14.94
CA PHE A 179 4.13 11.66 -13.97
C PHE A 179 5.52 11.86 -14.61
N LEU A 180 5.94 10.93 -15.47
CA LEU A 180 7.27 10.94 -16.11
C LEU A 180 7.41 12.04 -17.16
N SER A 181 6.31 12.51 -17.75
CA SER A 181 6.30 13.70 -18.61
C SER A 181 6.22 15.03 -17.83
N GLY A 182 6.21 14.95 -16.49
CA GLY A 182 6.15 16.10 -15.60
C GLY A 182 4.75 16.72 -15.44
N ASN A 183 3.69 16.07 -15.93
CA ASN A 183 2.32 16.52 -15.74
C ASN A 183 1.81 16.08 -14.35
N TYR A 184 2.35 16.69 -13.30
CA TYR A 184 2.09 16.29 -11.92
C TYR A 184 0.67 16.61 -11.48
N GLY A 185 0.12 17.74 -11.92
CA GLY A 185 -1.24 18.15 -11.62
C GLY A 185 -2.29 17.21 -12.18
N LEU A 186 -2.07 16.61 -13.35
CA LEU A 186 -2.98 15.56 -13.85
C LEU A 186 -3.02 14.35 -12.91
N VAL A 187 -1.85 13.89 -12.43
CA VAL A 187 -1.79 12.75 -11.49
C VAL A 187 -2.44 13.13 -10.16
N PHE A 188 -2.17 14.35 -9.67
CA PHE A 188 -2.75 14.89 -8.46
C PHE A 188 -4.29 14.96 -8.55
N ASP A 189 -4.82 15.60 -9.59
CA ASP A 189 -6.27 15.73 -9.83
C ASP A 189 -6.95 14.35 -9.91
N GLN A 190 -6.28 13.36 -10.54
CA GLN A 190 -6.79 11.99 -10.59
C GLN A 190 -6.87 11.35 -9.20
N ILE A 191 -5.85 11.51 -8.36
CA ILE A 191 -5.86 10.95 -6.98
C ILE A 191 -6.94 11.63 -6.14
N VAL A 192 -7.09 12.95 -6.23
CA VAL A 192 -8.15 13.68 -5.50
C VAL A 192 -9.54 13.19 -5.91
N ALA A 193 -9.78 13.05 -7.22
CA ALA A 193 -11.06 12.58 -7.73
C ALA A 193 -11.35 11.11 -7.32
N VAL A 194 -10.33 10.24 -7.34
CA VAL A 194 -10.47 8.85 -6.89
C VAL A 194 -10.71 8.78 -5.37
N LYS A 195 -10.06 9.64 -4.57
CA LYS A 195 -10.31 9.74 -3.13
C LYS A 195 -11.75 10.13 -2.83
N GLU A 196 -12.32 11.06 -3.61
CA GLU A 196 -13.73 11.41 -3.48
C GLU A 196 -14.66 10.25 -3.91
N ALA A 197 -14.31 9.52 -4.97
CA ALA A 197 -15.07 8.34 -5.39
C ALA A 197 -15.03 7.19 -4.36
N CYS A 198 -14.09 7.21 -3.40
CA CYS A 198 -14.06 6.27 -2.28
C CYS A 198 -15.10 6.58 -1.18
N ARG A 199 -15.79 7.73 -1.27
CA ARG A 199 -16.80 8.14 -0.28
C ARG A 199 -18.05 7.27 -0.38
N ARG A 200 -18.53 6.78 0.76
CA ARG A 200 -19.76 5.99 0.88
C ARG A 200 -20.95 6.89 1.22
N ALA A 201 -22.16 6.44 0.90
CA ALA A 201 -23.39 7.19 1.16
C ALA A 201 -23.64 7.49 2.66
N ASN A 202 -23.12 6.64 3.56
CA ASN A 202 -23.22 6.82 5.01
C ASN A 202 -22.16 7.79 5.59
N GLY A 203 -21.39 8.47 4.73
CA GLY A 203 -20.39 9.46 5.13
C GLY A 203 -19.02 8.87 5.51
N THR A 204 -18.87 7.54 5.56
CA THR A 204 -17.54 6.92 5.69
C THR A 204 -16.83 6.87 4.33
N HIS A 205 -15.57 6.44 4.30
CA HIS A 205 -14.81 6.28 3.07
C HIS A 205 -14.08 4.94 3.05
N ALA A 206 -13.87 4.38 1.86
CA ALA A 206 -12.84 3.37 1.66
C ALA A 206 -11.44 4.04 1.78
N HIS A 207 -10.48 3.33 2.37
CA HIS A 207 -9.10 3.81 2.42
C HIS A 207 -8.47 3.75 1.03
N LEU A 208 -7.80 4.81 0.60
CA LEU A 208 -7.13 4.89 -0.69
C LEU A 208 -5.64 4.58 -0.55
N LYS A 209 -5.19 3.46 -1.13
CA LYS A 209 -3.78 3.13 -1.30
C LYS A 209 -3.33 3.50 -2.71
N VAL A 210 -2.35 4.38 -2.82
CA VAL A 210 -1.86 4.86 -4.11
C VAL A 210 -0.63 4.06 -4.54
N ILE A 211 -0.78 3.21 -5.54
CA ILE A 211 0.29 2.46 -6.18
C ILE A 211 1.09 3.42 -7.08
N LEU A 212 2.35 3.63 -6.70
CA LEU A 212 3.28 4.48 -7.44
C LEU A 212 3.94 3.75 -8.61
N GLU A 213 4.00 2.42 -8.53
CA GLU A 213 4.77 1.53 -9.41
C GLU A 213 6.23 1.97 -9.52
N THR A 214 6.89 1.97 -8.38
CA THR A 214 8.24 2.51 -8.16
C THR A 214 9.30 1.90 -9.08
N GLY A 215 9.10 0.67 -9.56
CA GLY A 215 10.00 0.01 -10.52
C GLY A 215 10.07 0.70 -11.88
N GLU A 216 9.07 1.51 -12.25
CA GLU A 216 9.02 2.23 -13.52
C GLU A 216 9.27 3.75 -13.36
N LEU A 217 9.52 4.23 -12.14
CA LEU A 217 9.77 5.65 -11.87
C LEU A 217 11.22 6.08 -12.13
N ASN A 218 12.09 5.14 -12.51
CA ASN A 218 13.50 5.29 -12.91
C ASN A 218 14.47 5.75 -11.80
N THR A 219 14.10 6.68 -10.93
CA THR A 219 15.00 7.25 -9.92
C THR A 219 14.36 7.30 -8.54
N TYR A 220 15.20 7.26 -7.49
CA TYR A 220 14.72 7.46 -6.12
C TYR A 220 14.10 8.85 -5.90
N ASP A 221 14.60 9.89 -6.57
CA ASP A 221 13.98 11.23 -6.52
C ASP A 221 12.54 11.20 -7.02
N ASN A 222 12.28 10.48 -8.11
CA ASN A 222 10.93 10.32 -8.64
C ASN A 222 10.03 9.52 -7.69
N VAL A 223 10.54 8.48 -7.05
CA VAL A 223 9.81 7.74 -5.99
C VAL A 223 9.44 8.69 -4.84
N ARG A 224 10.39 9.52 -4.39
CA ARG A 224 10.15 10.50 -3.32
C ARG A 224 9.08 11.52 -3.74
N ARG A 225 9.18 12.10 -4.94
CA ARG A 225 8.20 13.06 -5.48
C ARG A 225 6.82 12.44 -5.65
N ALA A 226 6.73 11.23 -6.20
CA ALA A 226 5.46 10.53 -6.36
C ALA A 226 4.81 10.22 -5.00
N SER A 227 5.61 9.87 -3.99
CA SER A 227 5.14 9.65 -2.62
C SER A 227 4.56 10.93 -2.01
N TRP A 228 5.27 12.05 -2.11
CA TRP A 228 4.77 13.36 -1.66
C TRP A 228 3.49 13.77 -2.39
N LEU A 229 3.46 13.64 -3.72
CA LEU A 229 2.29 13.94 -4.54
C LEU A 229 1.07 13.14 -4.09
N ALA A 230 1.22 11.83 -3.87
CA ALA A 230 0.14 10.96 -3.42
C ALA A 230 -0.39 11.35 -2.03
N ILE A 231 0.50 11.70 -1.10
CA ILE A 231 0.12 12.15 0.24
C ILE A 231 -0.64 13.48 0.16
N LEU A 232 -0.11 14.46 -0.57
CA LEU A 232 -0.72 15.78 -0.75
C LEU A 232 -2.11 15.69 -1.38
N ALA A 233 -2.30 14.76 -2.32
CA ALA A 233 -3.58 14.52 -2.98
C ALA A 233 -4.60 13.74 -2.14
N GLY A 234 -4.23 13.28 -0.93
CA GLY A 234 -5.16 12.64 0.01
C GLY A 234 -5.06 11.11 0.14
N GLY A 235 -4.03 10.48 -0.44
CA GLY A 235 -3.82 9.03 -0.28
C GLY A 235 -3.58 8.64 1.18
N ASP A 236 -4.23 7.58 1.66
CA ASP A 236 -4.09 7.09 3.04
C ASP A 236 -2.88 6.15 3.18
N PHE A 237 -2.53 5.47 2.10
CA PHE A 237 -1.31 4.68 1.96
C PHE A 237 -0.57 5.05 0.67
N ILE A 238 0.74 4.97 0.73
CA ILE A 238 1.57 4.86 -0.48
C ILE A 238 2.03 3.42 -0.66
N LYS A 239 1.82 2.88 -1.86
CA LYS A 239 2.10 1.49 -2.22
C LYS A 239 3.17 1.41 -3.29
N THR A 240 4.14 0.51 -3.14
CA THR A 240 5.29 0.43 -4.05
C THR A 240 4.86 0.08 -5.47
N SER A 241 4.20 -1.07 -5.65
CA SER A 241 4.08 -1.73 -6.95
C SER A 241 2.75 -2.45 -7.12
N THR A 242 2.35 -2.71 -8.37
CA THR A 242 1.20 -3.57 -8.68
C THR A 242 1.49 -5.04 -8.41
N GLY A 243 2.77 -5.42 -8.39
CA GLY A 243 3.21 -6.82 -8.35
C GLY A 243 3.22 -7.48 -9.73
N LYS A 244 2.89 -6.74 -10.80
CA LYS A 244 2.88 -7.23 -12.19
C LYS A 244 4.12 -6.79 -13.00
N VAL A 245 4.97 -5.93 -12.43
CA VAL A 245 6.22 -5.46 -13.03
C VAL A 245 7.42 -5.86 -12.15
N SER A 246 8.60 -6.00 -12.76
CA SER A 246 9.87 -6.26 -12.07
C SER A 246 10.91 -5.18 -12.42
N PRO A 247 11.67 -4.63 -11.45
CA PRO A 247 11.58 -4.93 -10.02
C PRO A 247 10.30 -4.38 -9.38
N ALA A 248 9.71 -5.13 -8.45
CA ALA A 248 8.56 -4.71 -7.66
C ALA A 248 9.04 -3.95 -6.39
N ALA A 249 8.60 -4.35 -5.20
CA ALA A 249 9.13 -3.78 -3.96
C ALA A 249 10.60 -4.16 -3.75
N THR A 250 11.40 -3.19 -3.31
CA THR A 250 12.76 -3.40 -2.81
C THR A 250 12.92 -2.72 -1.45
N LEU A 251 13.83 -3.22 -0.62
CA LEU A 251 14.05 -2.65 0.72
C LEU A 251 14.50 -1.18 0.67
N PRO A 252 15.39 -0.74 -0.24
CA PRO A 252 15.74 0.69 -0.38
C PRO A 252 14.55 1.58 -0.75
N VAL A 253 13.70 1.15 -1.69
CA VAL A 253 12.49 1.89 -2.08
C VAL A 253 11.53 2.00 -0.89
N THR A 254 11.30 0.92 -0.16
CA THR A 254 10.41 0.94 1.00
C THR A 254 10.98 1.79 2.14
N LEU A 255 12.29 1.73 2.39
CA LEU A 255 12.96 2.64 3.33
C LEU A 255 12.72 4.10 2.94
N LEU A 256 12.91 4.46 1.67
CA LEU A 256 12.66 5.81 1.18
C LEU A 256 11.21 6.25 1.40
N MET A 257 10.23 5.38 1.11
CA MET A 257 8.82 5.68 1.34
C MET A 257 8.51 5.85 2.83
N LEU A 258 9.16 5.06 3.71
CA LEU A 258 9.07 5.21 5.16
C LEU A 258 9.67 6.54 5.64
N GLU A 259 10.78 6.99 5.05
CA GLU A 259 11.34 8.32 5.31
C GLU A 259 10.36 9.43 4.92
N VAL A 260 9.67 9.30 3.78
CA VAL A 260 8.66 10.27 3.35
C VAL A 260 7.51 10.36 4.35
N VAL A 261 6.92 9.23 4.79
CA VAL A 261 5.81 9.28 5.77
C VAL A 261 6.27 9.73 7.16
N ARG A 262 7.52 9.44 7.55
CA ARG A 262 8.13 9.98 8.77
C ARG A 262 8.23 11.50 8.72
N ASP A 263 8.72 12.03 7.61
CA ASP A 263 8.94 13.46 7.42
C ASP A 263 7.59 14.19 7.34
N TRP A 264 6.59 13.60 6.67
CA TRP A 264 5.19 14.06 6.71
C TRP A 264 4.62 14.11 8.14
N TYR A 265 4.78 13.01 8.90
CA TYR A 265 4.30 12.92 10.27
C TYR A 265 4.93 14.00 11.16
N ARG A 266 6.24 14.25 11.02
CA ARG A 266 6.94 15.33 11.75
C ARG A 266 6.44 16.71 11.33
N LEU A 267 6.33 16.95 10.03
CA LEU A 267 5.88 18.22 9.46
C LEU A 267 4.48 18.60 9.93
N THR A 268 3.60 17.62 10.09
CA THR A 268 2.20 17.82 10.49
C THR A 268 1.96 17.82 12.01
N GLY A 269 3.03 17.84 12.82
CA GLY A 269 2.94 18.01 14.28
C GLY A 269 3.46 16.84 15.11
N GLY A 270 3.96 15.77 14.50
CA GLY A 270 4.62 14.65 15.18
C GLY A 270 3.79 14.05 16.32
N THR A 271 4.39 13.86 17.49
CA THR A 271 3.71 13.29 18.67
C THR A 271 2.55 14.14 19.19
N SER A 272 2.48 15.42 18.79
CA SER A 272 1.44 16.36 19.22
C SER A 272 0.20 16.38 18.33
N GLY A 273 0.15 15.58 17.27
CA GLY A 273 -1.01 15.53 16.35
C GLY A 273 -0.67 15.23 14.88
N GLY A 274 0.55 14.75 14.60
CA GLY A 274 1.00 14.45 13.25
C GLY A 274 0.11 13.45 12.52
N GLN A 275 -0.18 13.75 11.27
CA GLN A 275 -0.93 12.86 10.39
C GLN A 275 -0.07 11.67 10.00
N LYS A 276 -0.59 10.46 10.25
CA LYS A 276 0.09 9.21 9.90
C LYS A 276 -0.39 8.72 8.54
N ILE A 277 0.56 8.31 7.70
CA ILE A 277 0.32 7.73 6.38
C ILE A 277 0.88 6.33 6.37
N GLY A 278 0.14 5.39 5.78
CA GLY A 278 0.55 4.01 5.68
C GLY A 278 1.52 3.73 4.53
N VAL A 279 2.32 2.67 4.65
CA VAL A 279 3.21 2.19 3.59
C VAL A 279 2.91 0.72 3.29
N LYS A 280 2.74 0.39 2.01
CA LYS A 280 2.50 -0.99 1.55
C LYS A 280 3.54 -1.41 0.51
N PRO A 281 4.64 -2.08 0.89
CA PRO A 281 5.43 -2.84 -0.08
C PRO A 281 4.60 -3.99 -0.68
N ALA A 282 4.65 -4.14 -1.99
CA ALA A 282 3.95 -5.21 -2.71
C ALA A 282 4.80 -5.80 -3.83
N GLY A 283 4.73 -7.13 -3.98
CA GLY A 283 5.45 -7.90 -4.98
C GLY A 283 6.91 -8.20 -4.60
N GLY A 284 7.37 -9.41 -4.89
CA GLY A 284 8.77 -9.83 -4.69
C GLY A 284 9.12 -10.37 -3.29
N ILE A 285 8.36 -10.01 -2.26
CA ILE A 285 8.59 -10.45 -0.87
C ILE A 285 7.95 -11.83 -0.66
N ARG A 286 8.76 -12.88 -0.70
CA ARG A 286 8.28 -14.29 -0.68
C ARG A 286 8.67 -15.09 0.55
N THR A 287 9.59 -14.58 1.38
CA THR A 287 10.08 -15.31 2.55
C THR A 287 9.94 -14.48 3.81
N SER A 288 9.63 -15.15 4.92
CA SER A 288 9.66 -14.63 6.28
C SER A 288 10.98 -13.94 6.62
N LYS A 289 12.12 -14.50 6.22
CA LYS A 289 13.44 -13.88 6.41
C LYS A 289 13.52 -12.51 5.73
N ASP A 290 12.94 -12.38 4.54
CA ASP A 290 12.92 -11.11 3.83
C ASP A 290 11.91 -10.14 4.46
N ALA A 291 10.69 -10.59 4.76
CA ALA A 291 9.66 -9.80 5.43
C ALA A 291 10.10 -9.25 6.81
N ILE A 292 10.88 -10.03 7.56
CA ILE A 292 11.51 -9.60 8.82
C ILE A 292 12.36 -8.33 8.63
N LYS A 293 13.11 -8.22 7.52
CA LYS A 293 13.94 -7.03 7.24
C LYS A 293 13.06 -5.79 7.12
N TYR A 294 11.87 -5.93 6.52
CA TYR A 294 10.93 -4.82 6.41
C TYR A 294 10.39 -4.40 7.78
N LEU A 295 10.07 -5.35 8.69
CA LEU A 295 9.66 -4.98 10.06
C LEU A 295 10.73 -4.18 10.78
N VAL A 296 12.00 -4.60 10.67
CA VAL A 296 13.15 -3.86 11.23
C VAL A 296 13.23 -2.46 10.61
N THR A 297 13.15 -2.36 9.28
CA THR A 297 13.20 -1.07 8.58
C THR A 297 12.07 -0.14 9.02
N VAL A 298 10.85 -0.65 9.24
CA VAL A 298 9.73 0.14 9.76
C VAL A 298 10.03 0.63 11.17
N ALA A 299 10.36 -0.28 12.10
CA ALA A 299 10.63 0.07 13.49
C ALA A 299 11.75 1.12 13.62
N GLU A 300 12.84 0.95 12.88
CA GLU A 300 14.03 1.83 12.93
C GLU A 300 13.85 3.15 12.17
N THR A 301 12.78 3.32 11.37
CA THR A 301 12.57 4.53 10.56
C THR A 301 11.39 5.38 11.06
N VAL A 302 10.26 4.74 11.34
CA VAL A 302 8.98 5.40 11.72
C VAL A 302 8.50 4.98 13.12
N GLY A 303 9.16 4.02 13.75
CA GLY A 303 8.81 3.49 15.07
C GLY A 303 7.84 2.30 15.01
N GLU A 304 7.82 1.51 16.09
CA GLU A 304 7.00 0.29 16.20
C GLU A 304 5.49 0.54 16.07
N GLN A 305 5.03 1.76 16.35
CA GLN A 305 3.63 2.15 16.18
C GLN A 305 3.13 2.06 14.72
N TRP A 306 4.03 2.02 13.73
CA TRP A 306 3.68 1.76 12.32
C TRP A 306 3.54 0.26 12.01
N LEU A 307 3.96 -0.64 12.90
CA LEU A 307 3.77 -2.08 12.76
C LEU A 307 2.34 -2.48 13.13
N SER A 308 1.36 -1.78 12.58
CA SER A 308 -0.07 -2.05 12.71
C SER A 308 -0.73 -2.13 11.34
N PRO A 309 -1.84 -2.88 11.21
CA PRO A 309 -2.56 -2.99 9.94
C PRO A 309 -3.02 -1.64 9.36
N GLN A 310 -3.18 -0.60 10.18
CA GLN A 310 -3.62 0.71 9.71
C GLN A 310 -2.48 1.53 9.09
N LEU A 311 -1.22 1.12 9.26
CA LEU A 311 -0.05 1.92 8.88
C LEU A 311 1.02 1.15 8.10
N PHE A 312 1.00 -0.17 8.11
CA PHE A 312 1.91 -0.96 7.29
C PHE A 312 1.24 -2.24 6.80
N ARG A 313 1.46 -2.59 5.53
CA ARG A 313 0.93 -3.83 4.94
C ARG A 313 1.96 -4.49 4.01
N PHE A 314 1.93 -5.82 3.93
CA PHE A 314 2.57 -6.57 2.86
C PHE A 314 1.54 -6.95 1.79
N GLY A 315 1.68 -6.45 0.57
CA GLY A 315 0.92 -6.99 -0.57
C GLY A 315 1.56 -8.28 -1.06
N ALA A 316 0.96 -9.43 -0.73
CA ALA A 316 1.57 -10.73 -1.00
C ALA A 316 0.56 -11.79 -1.44
N SER A 317 0.97 -12.59 -2.44
CA SER A 317 0.24 -13.78 -2.89
C SER A 317 0.90 -15.10 -2.49
N SER A 318 2.09 -15.09 -1.89
CA SER A 318 2.80 -16.31 -1.50
C SER A 318 3.62 -16.23 -0.21
N LEU A 319 3.70 -15.04 0.41
CA LEU A 319 4.47 -14.83 1.65
C LEU A 319 3.89 -15.63 2.81
N LEU A 320 2.56 -15.70 2.91
CA LEU A 320 1.87 -16.37 4.00
C LEU A 320 2.33 -17.82 4.15
N ASN A 321 2.49 -18.54 3.04
CA ASN A 321 2.96 -19.93 3.04
C ASN A 321 4.31 -20.11 3.73
N ASP A 322 5.32 -19.32 3.34
CA ASP A 322 6.65 -19.43 3.97
C ASP A 322 6.60 -19.07 5.46
N VAL A 323 5.81 -18.07 5.83
CA VAL A 323 5.65 -17.63 7.22
C VAL A 323 5.02 -18.74 8.07
N LEU A 324 3.97 -19.40 7.58
CA LEU A 324 3.34 -20.54 8.25
C LEU A 324 4.32 -21.71 8.41
N LEU A 325 5.08 -22.06 7.37
CA LEU A 325 6.11 -23.11 7.44
C LEU A 325 7.18 -22.78 8.49
N GLN A 326 7.63 -21.53 8.57
CA GLN A 326 8.59 -21.13 9.60
C GLN A 326 8.00 -21.14 11.00
N ARG A 327 6.71 -20.81 11.15
CA ARG A 327 6.01 -20.84 12.42
C ARG A 327 5.86 -22.27 12.92
N GLN A 328 5.37 -23.18 12.07
CA GLN A 328 5.29 -24.62 12.36
C GLN A 328 6.65 -25.21 12.74
N LYS A 329 7.73 -24.80 12.05
CA LYS A 329 9.09 -25.22 12.39
C LYS A 329 9.53 -24.76 13.77
N LEU A 330 9.21 -23.52 14.17
CA LEU A 330 9.53 -23.02 15.51
C LEU A 330 8.81 -23.80 16.61
N THR A 331 7.54 -24.16 16.37
CA THR A 331 6.72 -24.91 17.35
C THR A 331 7.12 -26.38 17.45
N THR A 332 7.36 -27.04 16.31
CA THR A 332 7.57 -28.50 16.26
C THR A 332 9.04 -28.93 16.27
N GLY A 333 9.95 -28.01 15.97
CA GLY A 333 11.37 -28.29 15.74
C GLY A 333 11.68 -29.03 14.43
N ARG A 334 10.68 -29.32 13.58
CA ARG A 334 10.83 -30.06 12.32
C ARG A 334 10.50 -29.17 11.12
N TYR A 335 11.18 -29.38 10.00
CA TYR A 335 10.82 -28.71 8.75
C TYR A 335 9.53 -29.31 8.20
N SER A 336 8.53 -28.46 7.99
CA SER A 336 7.29 -28.80 7.29
C SER A 336 7.47 -28.63 5.77
N GLY A 337 6.56 -29.20 4.98
CA GLY A 337 6.59 -29.16 3.52
C GLY A 337 5.35 -28.49 2.90
N PRO A 338 5.35 -28.24 1.58
CA PRO A 338 4.22 -27.60 0.89
C PRO A 338 2.87 -28.31 1.09
N ASP A 339 2.87 -29.63 1.32
CA ASP A 339 1.65 -30.43 1.52
C ASP A 339 0.93 -30.14 2.85
N TYR A 340 1.58 -29.42 3.76
CA TYR A 340 1.05 -29.08 5.09
C TYR A 340 0.44 -27.67 5.16
N VAL A 341 0.50 -26.92 4.05
CA VAL A 341 -0.08 -25.57 3.95
C VAL A 341 -0.84 -25.49 2.63
N THR A 342 -2.04 -24.91 2.63
CA THR A 342 -2.80 -24.73 1.40
C THR A 342 -2.05 -23.81 0.43
N MET A 343 -1.83 -24.26 -0.81
CA MET A 343 -1.17 -23.44 -1.83
C MET A 343 -2.09 -22.30 -2.30
N ASP A 344 -1.49 -21.14 -2.54
CA ASP A 344 -2.19 -19.88 -2.83
C ASP A 344 -2.81 -19.79 -4.23
#